data_AF-A0A5C9D0D6-F1
#
_entry.id   AF-A0A5C9D0D6-F1
#
_cell.length_a   1.000
_cell.length_b   1.000
_cell.length_c   1.000
_cell.angle_alpha   90.00
_cell.angle_beta   90.00
_cell.angle_gamma   90.00
#
_symmetry.space_group_name_H-M   'P 1'
#
loop_
_entity.id
_entity.type
_entity.pdbx_description
1 polymer ?
#
loop_
_entity_poly.entity_id
_entity_poly.type
_entity_poly.pdbx_seq_one_letter_code
_entity_poly.pdbx_strand_id
1 'polypeptide(L)'
;MKFKDILHHFGYQPWFDYEMAWLASDETEECVHTELYRWRKAGKLIELRRGLFCIAPPWSRYVLDGSAFANPIYPPSYLSGEWVLRRAGILPAADKAGGQASYSSATPRPARSFENPFGRYQYDILPKDLFFGVRKEGSGGAVIYVAEPEKALLDYWFLRKGEWDTARFEALGIDASRIDAEKLLRYAEAAGRPRLIKAAKAFIRYSGGIGLRLPPPLLSSHYLRAEMAAEALAMESLDDRGSYLLDRLYSILLRIFHEAGAFSRIALCGPAAAHYAAQTPGGPSSLDFVRLETKGYSPEQWLFKVKKYLAFMGIEARMAFSKKGAEHSGLVKVYGLAAETGLSASPGDAIVLRLRFSAPGSGQAESEGSTGFSIASAQMERGGERFAIRYVQPEVDNRSQAVNI
;
A
#
# COMPACT_ATOMS: atom_id res chain seq x y z
N MET A 1 -13.26 23.08 24.52
CA MET A 1 -13.62 21.78 23.92
C MET A 1 -12.63 20.78 24.48
N LYS A 2 -13.00 19.52 24.76
CA LYS A 2 -12.00 18.54 25.22
C LYS A 2 -11.40 17.79 24.04
N PHE A 3 -10.15 17.35 24.17
CA PHE A 3 -9.48 16.58 23.12
C PHE A 3 -10.22 15.27 22.78
N LYS A 4 -10.95 14.68 23.74
CA LYS A 4 -11.79 13.50 23.53
C LYS A 4 -12.88 13.75 22.50
N ASP A 5 -13.39 14.98 22.42
CA ASP A 5 -14.47 15.37 21.50
C ASP A 5 -13.92 15.39 20.07
N ILE A 6 -12.77 16.03 19.84
CA ILE A 6 -12.04 15.95 18.56
C ILE A 6 -11.73 14.51 18.16
N LEU A 7 -11.30 13.66 19.09
CA LEU A 7 -11.04 12.25 18.78
C LEU A 7 -12.31 11.48 18.40
N HIS A 8 -13.45 11.84 18.97
CA HIS A 8 -14.72 11.23 18.63
C HIS A 8 -15.14 11.60 17.19
N HIS A 9 -15.00 12.87 16.80
CA HIS A 9 -15.39 13.35 15.47
C HIS A 9 -14.39 13.01 14.36
N PHE A 10 -13.10 13.18 14.64
CA PHE A 10 -12.05 13.15 13.62
C PHE A 10 -11.05 12.00 13.81
N GLY A 11 -11.23 11.15 14.83
CA GLY A 11 -10.35 10.00 15.10
C GLY A 11 -10.17 9.04 13.91
N TYR A 12 -11.22 8.86 13.10
CA TYR A 12 -11.22 7.99 11.93
C TYR A 12 -11.02 8.73 10.61
N GLN A 13 -10.82 10.05 10.65
CA GLN A 13 -10.62 10.86 9.45
C GLN A 13 -9.12 11.13 9.24
N PRO A 14 -8.66 11.24 7.99
CA PRO A 14 -7.27 11.56 7.69
C PRO A 14 -6.90 12.96 8.17
N TRP A 15 -7.80 13.93 8.03
CA TRP A 15 -7.56 15.34 8.33
C TRP A 15 -8.87 16.02 8.73
N PHE A 16 -8.74 17.19 9.35
CA PHE A 16 -9.83 18.13 9.57
C PHE A 16 -9.26 19.54 9.49
N ASP A 17 -10.07 20.50 9.08
CA ASP A 17 -9.69 21.91 9.10
C ASP A 17 -10.27 22.63 10.32
N TYR A 18 -9.92 23.90 10.43
CA TYR A 18 -10.39 24.78 11.48
C TYR A 18 -11.93 24.86 11.55
N GLU A 19 -12.58 25.07 10.41
CA GLU A 19 -14.03 25.23 10.31
C GLU A 19 -14.75 23.95 10.77
N MET A 20 -14.26 22.78 10.36
CA MET A 20 -14.77 21.49 10.81
C MET A 20 -14.66 21.34 12.33
N ALA A 21 -13.52 21.70 12.91
CA ALA A 21 -13.32 21.63 14.35
C ALA A 21 -14.26 22.59 15.10
N TRP A 22 -14.43 23.81 14.58
CA TRP A 22 -15.33 24.80 15.18
C TRP A 22 -16.78 24.33 15.15
N LEU A 23 -17.28 23.91 13.98
CA LEU A 23 -18.63 23.39 13.80
C LEU A 23 -18.92 22.14 14.65
N ALA A 24 -17.90 21.32 14.93
CA ALA A 24 -18.06 20.13 15.77
C ALA A 24 -17.95 20.40 17.28
N SER A 25 -17.56 21.61 17.69
CA SER A 25 -17.22 21.92 19.08
C SER A 25 -18.35 22.55 19.90
N ASP A 26 -19.38 23.12 19.26
CA ASP A 26 -20.40 23.99 19.88
C ASP A 26 -19.80 25.15 20.73
N GLU A 27 -18.55 25.55 20.46
CA GLU A 27 -17.84 26.62 21.18
C GLU A 27 -17.58 27.87 20.31
N THR A 28 -17.10 28.95 20.94
CA THR A 28 -16.68 30.15 20.21
C THR A 28 -15.38 29.92 19.44
N GLU A 29 -15.20 30.70 18.38
CA GLU A 29 -14.05 30.64 17.48
C GLU A 29 -12.71 30.77 18.24
N GLU A 30 -12.62 31.71 19.18
CA GLU A 30 -11.41 31.98 19.96
C GLU A 30 -11.02 30.80 20.86
N CYS A 31 -12.01 30.12 21.43
CA CYS A 31 -11.80 28.93 22.26
C CYS A 31 -11.22 27.79 21.43
N VAL A 32 -11.76 27.55 20.24
CA VAL A 32 -11.29 26.49 19.33
C VAL A 32 -9.86 26.76 18.87
N HIS A 33 -9.54 27.99 18.49
CA HIS A 33 -8.18 28.40 18.16
C HIS A 33 -7.18 28.11 19.28
N THR A 34 -7.54 28.48 20.50
CA THR A 34 -6.69 28.29 21.68
C THR A 34 -6.45 26.81 21.96
N GLU A 35 -7.49 25.97 21.87
CA GLU A 35 -7.38 24.53 22.11
C GLU A 35 -6.59 23.80 21.02
N LEU A 36 -6.83 24.10 19.74
CA LEU A 36 -6.04 23.52 18.64
C LEU A 36 -4.56 23.90 18.76
N TYR A 37 -4.26 25.15 19.13
CA TYR A 37 -2.88 25.58 19.41
C TYR A 37 -2.26 24.78 20.55
N ARG A 38 -2.97 24.63 21.67
CA ARG A 38 -2.51 23.84 22.84
C ARG A 38 -2.25 22.39 22.47
N TRP A 39 -3.15 21.74 21.74
CA TRP A 39 -2.99 20.33 21.34
C TRP A 39 -1.88 20.13 20.33
N ARG A 40 -1.69 21.06 19.39
CA ARG A 40 -0.53 21.06 18.50
C ARG A 40 0.77 21.20 19.29
N LYS A 41 0.85 22.13 20.23
CA LYS A 41 2.03 22.30 21.12
C LYS A 41 2.30 21.07 21.98
N ALA A 42 1.25 20.37 22.39
CA ALA A 42 1.34 19.12 23.13
C ALA A 42 1.62 17.88 22.25
N GLY A 43 1.82 18.04 20.94
CA GLY A 43 2.12 16.94 20.01
C GLY A 43 0.93 16.03 19.69
N LYS A 44 -0.29 16.42 20.06
CA LYS A 44 -1.53 15.65 19.82
C LYS A 44 -2.10 15.83 18.41
N LEU A 45 -1.75 16.95 17.78
CA LEU A 45 -2.12 17.29 16.41
C LEU A 45 -0.87 17.59 15.60
N ILE A 46 -0.88 17.20 14.33
CA ILE A 46 0.13 17.59 13.34
C ILE A 46 -0.52 18.57 12.38
N GLU A 47 0.13 19.72 12.17
CA GLU A 47 -0.31 20.73 11.22
C GLU A 47 0.22 20.37 9.81
N LEU A 48 -0.70 20.10 8.88
CA LEU A 48 -0.39 19.71 7.50
C LEU A 48 -0.09 20.93 6.63
N ARG A 49 -0.84 22.01 6.88
CA ARG A 49 -0.62 23.40 6.48
C ARG A 49 -1.39 24.30 7.44
N ARG A 50 -1.22 25.62 7.34
CA ARG A 50 -1.99 26.58 8.15
C ARG A 50 -3.49 26.27 8.12
N GLY A 51 -4.04 25.98 9.29
CA GLY A 51 -5.47 25.71 9.51
C GLY A 51 -5.95 24.31 9.09
N LEU A 52 -5.05 23.40 8.74
CA LEU A 52 -5.35 22.02 8.37
C LEU A 52 -4.54 21.06 9.23
N PHE A 53 -5.21 20.12 9.89
CA PHE A 53 -4.61 19.28 10.90
C PHE A 53 -4.94 17.81 10.68
N CYS A 54 -4.08 16.93 11.20
CA CYS A 54 -4.44 15.54 11.46
C CYS A 54 -4.15 15.20 12.93
N ILE A 55 -4.81 14.15 13.42
CA ILE A 55 -4.54 13.63 14.76
C ILE A 55 -3.19 12.91 14.73
N ALA A 56 -2.32 13.21 15.69
CA ALA A 56 -1.02 12.55 15.79
C ALA A 56 -1.15 11.11 16.31
N PRO A 57 -0.24 10.20 15.95
CA PRO A 57 -0.07 8.94 16.69
C PRO A 57 0.26 9.22 18.17
N PRO A 58 -0.18 8.39 19.13
CA PRO A 58 -0.97 7.16 18.96
C PRO A 58 -2.49 7.38 18.97
N TRP A 59 -2.96 8.63 18.98
CA TRP A 59 -4.39 8.93 19.14
C TRP A 59 -5.20 8.77 17.85
N SER A 60 -4.55 8.91 16.69
CA SER A 60 -5.21 8.66 15.40
C SER A 60 -5.72 7.23 15.31
N ARG A 61 -6.98 7.06 14.91
CA ARG A 61 -7.57 5.77 14.54
C ARG A 61 -7.54 5.54 13.03
N TYR A 62 -7.07 6.55 12.29
CA TYR A 62 -6.81 6.50 10.86
C TYR A 62 -5.32 6.21 10.60
N VAL A 63 -5.03 5.35 9.62
CA VAL A 63 -3.66 5.06 9.18
C VAL A 63 -3.17 6.25 8.36
N LEU A 64 -2.25 7.03 8.91
CA LEU A 64 -1.77 8.25 8.28
C LEU A 64 -0.92 7.91 7.04
N ASP A 65 -1.47 8.17 5.86
CA ASP A 65 -0.76 8.13 4.57
C ASP A 65 -0.66 9.56 4.03
N GLY A 66 0.55 9.98 3.67
CA GLY A 66 0.80 11.30 3.10
C GLY A 66 -0.01 11.56 1.84
N SER A 67 -0.38 10.53 1.06
CA SER A 67 -1.19 10.71 -0.15
C SER A 67 -2.60 11.24 0.17
N ALA A 68 -3.17 10.86 1.32
CA ALA A 68 -4.48 11.31 1.80
C ALA A 68 -4.55 12.82 2.08
N PHE A 69 -3.39 13.47 2.25
CA PHE A 69 -3.31 14.91 2.53
C PHE A 69 -3.12 15.76 1.28
N ALA A 70 -2.81 15.16 0.12
CA ALA A 70 -2.46 15.92 -1.08
C ALA A 70 -3.61 16.78 -1.59
N ASN A 71 -4.83 16.25 -1.69
CA ASN A 71 -5.99 17.04 -2.13
C ASN A 71 -6.39 18.18 -1.16
N PRO A 72 -6.54 17.93 0.16
CA PRO A 72 -6.99 18.96 1.12
C PRO A 72 -5.94 20.04 1.44
N ILE A 73 -4.64 19.75 1.28
CA ILE A 73 -3.60 20.76 1.44
C ILE A 73 -3.79 21.89 0.42
N TYR A 74 -4.16 21.60 -0.83
CA TYR A 74 -4.35 22.66 -1.83
C TYR A 74 -5.49 22.35 -2.82
N PRO A 75 -6.76 22.50 -2.39
CA PRO A 75 -7.91 22.26 -3.26
C PRO A 75 -8.19 23.47 -4.18
N PRO A 76 -8.84 23.26 -5.34
CA PRO A 76 -9.05 21.96 -5.98
C PRO A 76 -7.74 21.44 -6.58
N SER A 77 -7.47 20.14 -6.40
CA SER A 77 -6.32 19.46 -6.99
C SER A 77 -6.55 17.95 -7.04
N TYR A 78 -5.78 17.26 -7.88
CA TYR A 78 -5.70 15.80 -7.93
C TYR A 78 -4.25 15.34 -8.02
N LEU A 79 -3.93 14.19 -7.44
CA LEU A 79 -2.61 13.57 -7.54
C LEU A 79 -2.34 13.16 -8.99
N SER A 80 -1.19 13.56 -9.53
CA SER A 80 -0.83 13.35 -10.94
C SER A 80 0.69 13.26 -11.13
N GLY A 81 1.16 13.31 -12.38
CA GLY A 81 2.57 13.44 -12.73
C GLY A 81 3.45 12.33 -12.15
N GLU A 82 4.63 12.69 -11.65
CA GLU A 82 5.63 11.72 -11.19
C GLU A 82 5.11 10.77 -10.11
N TRP A 83 4.32 11.27 -9.16
CA TRP A 83 3.81 10.41 -8.09
C TRP A 83 2.92 9.30 -8.64
N VAL A 84 1.96 9.63 -9.51
CA VAL A 84 1.09 8.60 -10.12
C VAL A 84 1.90 7.68 -11.03
N LEU A 85 2.80 8.23 -11.86
CA LEU A 85 3.61 7.44 -12.79
C LEU A 85 4.55 6.45 -12.07
N ARG A 86 5.15 6.86 -10.95
CA ARG A 86 5.98 5.97 -10.12
C ARG A 86 5.14 4.96 -9.35
N ARG A 87 4.02 5.38 -8.75
CA ARG A 87 3.07 4.46 -8.09
C ARG A 87 2.55 3.40 -9.06
N ALA A 88 2.43 3.76 -10.33
CA ALA A 88 2.01 2.88 -11.42
C ALA A 88 3.12 1.95 -11.94
N GLY A 89 4.39 2.21 -11.63
CA GLY A 89 5.54 1.52 -12.23
C GLY A 89 5.88 1.98 -13.65
N ILE A 90 5.30 3.08 -14.14
CA ILE A 90 5.58 3.64 -15.47
C ILE A 90 6.91 4.38 -15.48
N LEU A 91 7.21 5.11 -14.40
CA LEU A 91 8.53 5.71 -14.17
C LEU A 91 9.30 4.91 -13.11
N PRO A 92 10.63 4.83 -13.21
CA PRO A 92 11.46 4.24 -12.17
C PRO A 92 11.20 4.89 -10.81
N ALA A 93 11.28 4.08 -9.76
CA ALA A 93 11.22 4.57 -8.39
C ALA A 93 12.28 5.66 -8.18
N ALA A 94 11.95 6.72 -7.44
CA ALA A 94 12.91 7.78 -7.16
C ALA A 94 14.02 7.25 -6.25
N ASP A 95 15.27 7.62 -6.54
CA ASP A 95 16.39 7.42 -5.62
C ASP A 95 16.06 8.09 -4.28
N LYS A 96 15.91 7.29 -3.22
CA LYS A 96 15.55 7.76 -1.87
C LYS A 96 16.75 8.39 -1.13
N ALA A 97 17.68 9.02 -1.84
CA ALA A 97 18.80 9.75 -1.26
C ALA A 97 18.26 11.05 -0.61
N GLY A 98 17.69 10.94 0.60
CA GLY A 98 17.11 12.06 1.35
C GLY A 98 15.86 11.74 2.18
N GLY A 99 15.29 10.53 2.10
CA GLY A 99 14.36 10.00 3.12
C GLY A 99 12.93 10.58 3.19
N GLN A 100 12.53 11.53 2.33
CA GLN A 100 11.20 12.15 2.40
C GLN A 100 10.33 11.80 1.17
N ALA A 101 9.07 11.41 1.40
CA ALA A 101 8.10 11.15 0.34
C ALA A 101 7.76 12.44 -0.44
N SER A 102 7.49 12.32 -1.74
CA SER A 102 7.12 13.44 -2.61
C SER A 102 5.81 13.14 -3.33
N TYR A 103 4.87 14.09 -3.29
CA TYR A 103 3.54 13.99 -3.86
C TYR A 103 3.35 15.07 -4.90
N SER A 104 3.21 14.67 -6.17
CA SER A 104 2.93 15.59 -7.29
C SER A 104 1.44 15.66 -7.54
N SER A 105 0.91 16.87 -7.67
CA SER A 105 -0.51 17.13 -7.91
C SER A 105 -0.68 18.18 -9.02
N ALA A 106 -1.79 18.10 -9.73
CA ALA A 106 -2.23 19.12 -10.65
C ALA A 106 -3.29 20.02 -10.00
N THR A 107 -3.27 21.33 -10.30
CA THR A 107 -4.24 22.30 -9.78
C THR A 107 -4.52 23.41 -10.81
N PRO A 108 -5.73 24.00 -10.87
CA PRO A 108 -5.98 25.15 -11.73
C PRO A 108 -5.54 26.47 -11.07
N ARG A 109 -4.97 26.39 -9.86
CA ARG A 109 -4.48 27.51 -9.07
C ARG A 109 -2.99 27.75 -9.32
N PRO A 110 -2.44 28.93 -8.98
CA PRO A 110 -1.00 29.18 -9.02
C PRO A 110 -0.20 28.04 -8.38
N ALA A 111 0.87 27.63 -9.07
CA ALA A 111 1.75 26.55 -8.63
C ALA A 111 2.29 26.84 -7.22
N ARG A 112 2.38 25.80 -6.39
CA ARG A 112 2.74 25.94 -4.99
C ARG A 112 3.37 24.66 -4.46
N SER A 113 4.17 24.79 -3.41
CA SER A 113 4.70 23.65 -2.66
C SER A 113 4.44 23.80 -1.17
N PHE A 114 4.35 22.66 -0.49
CA PHE A 114 4.22 22.56 0.96
C PHE A 114 5.09 21.41 1.45
N GLU A 115 5.60 21.54 2.67
CA GLU A 115 6.38 20.49 3.32
C GLU A 115 5.84 20.30 4.74
N ASN A 116 5.66 19.05 5.13
CA ASN A 116 5.24 18.66 6.47
C ASN A 116 5.87 17.28 6.81
N PRO A 117 5.63 16.74 8.02
CA PRO A 117 6.24 15.47 8.43
C PRO A 117 5.95 14.26 7.55
N PHE A 118 4.93 14.31 6.69
CA PHE A 118 4.55 13.22 5.78
C PHE A 118 5.22 13.29 4.42
N GLY A 119 5.75 14.47 4.04
CA GLY A 119 6.40 14.61 2.76
C GLY A 119 6.43 16.02 2.22
N ARG A 120 6.93 16.11 0.98
CA ARG A 120 6.84 17.28 0.13
C ARG A 120 5.63 17.15 -0.79
N TYR A 121 4.86 18.21 -0.90
CA TYR A 121 3.68 18.31 -1.75
C TYR A 121 3.93 19.38 -2.81
N GLN A 122 3.96 18.98 -4.08
CA GLN A 122 4.16 19.86 -5.22
C GLN A 122 2.85 19.96 -6.01
N TYR A 123 2.44 21.18 -6.30
CA TYR A 123 1.23 21.48 -7.07
C TYR A 123 1.60 22.28 -8.31
N ASP A 124 1.40 21.67 -9.47
CA ASP A 124 1.71 22.28 -10.75
C ASP A 124 0.44 22.75 -11.46
N ILE A 125 0.54 23.88 -12.14
CA ILE A 125 -0.62 24.54 -12.73
C ILE A 125 -1.03 23.85 -14.02
N LEU A 126 -2.30 23.46 -14.10
CA LEU A 126 -2.93 22.98 -15.32
C LEU A 126 -4.14 23.87 -15.67
N PRO A 127 -4.35 24.16 -16.96
CA PRO A 127 -5.60 24.76 -17.43
C PRO A 127 -6.82 23.90 -17.08
N LYS A 128 -7.96 24.54 -16.78
CA LYS A 128 -9.19 23.86 -16.34
C LYS A 128 -9.71 22.83 -17.35
N ASP A 129 -9.51 23.06 -18.64
CA ASP A 129 -9.87 22.14 -19.72
C ASP A 129 -9.05 20.83 -19.71
N LEU A 130 -7.97 20.77 -18.94
CA LEU A 130 -7.21 19.54 -18.69
C LEU A 130 -7.65 18.79 -17.42
N PHE A 131 -8.70 19.21 -16.71
CA PHE A 131 -9.16 18.53 -15.48
C PHE A 131 -10.13 17.37 -15.78
N PHE A 132 -9.66 16.34 -16.47
CA PHE A 132 -10.39 15.11 -16.80
C PHE A 132 -9.52 13.87 -16.52
N GLY A 133 -10.06 12.65 -16.69
CA GLY A 133 -9.27 11.42 -16.52
C GLY A 133 -8.80 11.21 -15.07
N VAL A 134 -9.65 11.58 -14.11
CA VAL A 134 -9.40 11.50 -12.67
C VAL A 134 -10.39 10.51 -12.07
N ARG A 135 -9.89 9.59 -11.24
CA ARG A 135 -10.71 8.65 -10.46
C ARG A 135 -10.69 9.03 -8.97
N LYS A 136 -11.73 8.60 -8.27
CA LYS A 136 -11.80 8.66 -6.81
C LYS A 136 -11.26 7.35 -6.24
N GLU A 137 -10.34 7.43 -5.30
CA GLU A 137 -9.86 6.27 -4.54
C GLU A 137 -10.18 6.45 -3.05
N GLY A 138 -10.38 5.34 -2.34
CA GLY A 138 -10.63 5.32 -0.89
C GLY A 138 -12.06 4.96 -0.48
N SER A 139 -12.26 4.74 0.81
CA SER A 139 -13.56 4.48 1.44
C SER A 139 -13.59 5.11 2.84
N GLY A 140 -14.79 5.43 3.36
CA GLY A 140 -14.96 5.83 4.76
C GLY A 140 -14.34 7.17 5.16
N GLY A 141 -14.40 8.20 4.32
CA GLY A 141 -14.00 9.58 4.65
C GLY A 141 -12.61 10.02 4.15
N ALA A 142 -11.84 9.11 3.57
CA ALA A 142 -10.53 9.40 2.95
C ALA A 142 -10.58 9.27 1.43
N VAL A 143 -11.46 10.03 0.78
CA VAL A 143 -11.54 10.03 -0.69
C VAL A 143 -10.44 10.92 -1.24
N ILE A 144 -9.55 10.34 -2.06
CA ILE A 144 -8.55 11.08 -2.81
C ILE A 144 -8.90 11.09 -4.30
N TYR A 145 -8.51 12.16 -4.96
CA TYR A 145 -8.63 12.31 -6.42
C TYR A 145 -7.26 12.04 -7.05
N VAL A 146 -7.22 11.05 -7.94
CA VAL A 146 -5.99 10.54 -8.55
C VAL A 146 -6.17 10.44 -10.06
N ALA A 147 -5.21 10.93 -10.83
CA ALA A 147 -5.19 10.78 -12.28
C ALA A 147 -5.13 9.29 -12.68
N GLU A 148 -5.85 8.94 -13.74
CA GLU A 148 -5.52 7.74 -14.50
C GLU A 148 -4.08 7.82 -15.04
N PRO A 149 -3.35 6.71 -15.11
CA PRO A 149 -1.98 6.67 -15.64
C PRO A 149 -1.79 7.40 -16.97
N GLU A 150 -2.69 7.19 -17.92
CA GLU A 150 -2.63 7.88 -19.22
C GLU A 150 -2.75 9.40 -19.04
N LYS A 151 -3.61 9.82 -18.11
CA LYS A 151 -3.78 11.23 -17.77
C LYS A 151 -2.55 11.79 -17.04
N ALA A 152 -1.96 11.04 -16.12
CA ALA A 152 -0.75 11.44 -15.41
C ALA A 152 0.43 11.61 -16.36
N LEU A 153 0.55 10.73 -17.35
CA LEU A 153 1.56 10.82 -18.40
C LEU A 153 1.34 12.07 -19.27
N LEU A 154 0.08 12.33 -19.65
CA LEU A 154 -0.30 13.52 -20.40
C LEU A 154 0.01 14.81 -19.63
N ASP A 155 -0.30 14.85 -18.33
CA ASP A 155 0.00 15.98 -17.43
C ASP A 155 1.50 16.22 -17.34
N TYR A 156 2.26 15.16 -17.14
CA TYR A 156 3.72 15.20 -17.11
C TYR A 156 4.31 15.79 -18.40
N TRP A 157 3.75 15.42 -19.57
CA TRP A 157 4.16 15.97 -20.85
C TRP A 157 3.76 17.42 -21.08
N PHE A 158 2.62 17.82 -20.53
CA PHE A 158 2.16 19.22 -20.60
C PHE A 158 3.06 20.13 -19.77
N LEU A 159 3.39 19.71 -18.55
CA LEU A 159 4.14 20.50 -17.56
C LEU A 159 5.61 20.70 -17.96
N ARG A 160 6.19 19.78 -18.72
CA ARG A 160 7.60 19.87 -19.12
C ARG A 160 7.76 20.36 -20.55
N LYS A 161 8.78 21.21 -20.73
CA LYS A 161 9.19 21.71 -22.04
C LYS A 161 9.94 20.63 -22.84
N GLY A 162 10.10 20.87 -24.13
CA GLY A 162 10.78 20.00 -25.08
C GLY A 162 9.84 19.06 -25.82
N GLU A 163 10.36 18.45 -26.89
CA GLU A 163 9.64 17.40 -27.63
C GLU A 163 9.64 16.09 -26.83
N TRP A 164 8.65 15.26 -27.12
CA TRP A 164 8.50 13.93 -26.54
C TRP A 164 8.67 12.91 -27.66
N ASP A 165 9.84 12.29 -27.69
CA ASP A 165 10.28 11.33 -28.69
C ASP A 165 10.79 10.05 -28.02
N THR A 166 11.11 9.05 -28.84
CA THR A 166 11.60 7.74 -28.40
C THR A 166 12.83 7.87 -27.49
N ALA A 167 13.83 8.66 -27.89
CA ALA A 167 15.06 8.84 -27.12
C ALA A 167 14.78 9.40 -25.71
N ARG A 168 13.86 10.35 -25.59
CA ARG A 168 13.47 10.91 -24.29
C ARG A 168 12.70 9.91 -23.42
N PHE A 169 11.86 9.06 -24.02
CA PHE A 169 11.15 8.01 -23.27
C PHE A 169 12.12 6.95 -22.74
N GLU A 170 13.09 6.53 -23.55
CA GLU A 170 14.16 5.59 -23.19
C GLU A 170 15.03 6.16 -22.07
N ALA A 171 15.47 7.42 -22.19
CA ALA A 171 16.27 8.08 -21.17
C ALA A 171 15.56 8.22 -19.81
N LEU A 172 14.22 8.24 -19.82
CA LEU A 172 13.41 8.25 -18.60
C LEU A 172 13.14 6.84 -18.05
N GLY A 173 13.50 5.79 -18.78
CA GLY A 173 13.20 4.40 -18.41
C GLY A 173 11.70 4.13 -18.35
N ILE A 174 10.91 4.70 -19.26
CA ILE A 174 9.45 4.54 -19.22
C ILE A 174 9.06 3.12 -19.61
N ASP A 175 8.32 2.45 -18.72
CA ASP A 175 7.64 1.19 -19.00
C ASP A 175 6.33 1.45 -19.75
N ALA A 176 6.40 1.40 -21.09
CA ALA A 176 5.28 1.67 -21.96
C ALA A 176 4.18 0.59 -21.92
N SER A 177 4.49 -0.60 -21.41
CA SER A 177 3.54 -1.70 -21.34
C SER A 177 2.36 -1.37 -20.41
N ARG A 178 2.58 -0.52 -19.41
CA ARG A 178 1.60 -0.16 -18.36
C ARG A 178 0.62 0.95 -18.76
N ILE A 179 0.59 1.33 -20.04
CA ILE A 179 -0.22 2.41 -20.57
C ILE A 179 -1.18 1.86 -21.63
N ASP A 180 -2.46 2.16 -21.48
CA ASP A 180 -3.44 1.93 -22.54
C ASP A 180 -3.24 2.96 -23.67
N ALA A 181 -2.69 2.50 -24.79
CA ALA A 181 -2.39 3.32 -25.96
C ALA A 181 -3.63 4.02 -26.55
N GLU A 182 -4.77 3.33 -26.60
CA GLU A 182 -6.01 3.88 -27.15
C GLU A 182 -6.55 4.98 -26.23
N LYS A 183 -6.59 4.71 -24.93
CA LYS A 183 -7.03 5.68 -23.92
C LYS A 183 -6.10 6.90 -23.87
N LEU A 184 -4.78 6.70 -23.95
CA LEU A 184 -3.80 7.78 -24.01
C LEU A 184 -4.03 8.70 -25.22
N LEU A 185 -4.26 8.11 -26.41
CA LEU A 185 -4.54 8.90 -27.60
C LEU A 185 -5.84 9.69 -27.46
N ARG A 186 -6.91 9.05 -26.97
CA ARG A 186 -8.19 9.72 -26.69
C ARG A 186 -8.04 10.90 -25.73
N TYR A 187 -7.22 10.76 -24.69
CA TYR A 187 -6.93 11.85 -23.76
C TYR A 187 -6.12 12.98 -24.41
N ALA A 188 -5.14 12.64 -25.24
CA ALA A 188 -4.36 13.65 -25.96
C ALA A 188 -5.21 14.43 -26.97
N GLU A 189 -6.16 13.77 -27.63
CA GLU A 189 -7.13 14.40 -28.52
C GLU A 189 -8.11 15.28 -27.74
N ALA A 190 -8.66 14.79 -26.64
CA ALA A 190 -9.54 15.56 -25.75
C ALA A 190 -8.85 16.82 -25.18
N ALA A 191 -7.53 16.76 -24.96
CA ALA A 191 -6.74 17.91 -24.53
C ALA A 191 -6.60 19.01 -25.59
N GLY A 192 -6.93 18.76 -26.87
CA GLY A 192 -6.95 19.76 -27.94
C GLY A 192 -5.60 20.42 -28.23
N ARG A 193 -4.48 19.79 -27.83
CA ARG A 193 -3.13 20.38 -27.91
C ARG A 193 -2.26 19.57 -28.88
N PRO A 194 -1.83 20.14 -30.03
CA PRO A 194 -1.04 19.41 -31.04
C PRO A 194 0.23 18.77 -30.51
N ARG A 195 0.92 19.44 -29.58
CA ARG A 195 2.14 18.91 -28.93
C ARG A 195 1.86 17.60 -28.18
N LEU A 196 0.73 17.51 -27.49
CA LEU A 196 0.36 16.34 -26.72
C LEU A 196 -0.08 15.18 -27.63
N ILE A 197 -0.80 15.48 -28.71
CA ILE A 197 -1.16 14.49 -29.73
C ILE A 197 0.09 13.93 -30.41
N LYS A 198 1.06 14.80 -30.76
CA LYS A 198 2.37 14.38 -31.31
C LYS A 198 3.11 13.47 -30.32
N ALA A 199 3.13 13.84 -29.03
CA ALA A 199 3.74 13.04 -27.97
C ALA A 199 3.08 11.67 -27.82
N ALA A 200 1.75 11.60 -27.78
CA ALA A 200 1.01 10.34 -27.69
C ALA A 200 1.29 9.43 -28.90
N LYS A 201 1.29 9.97 -30.13
CA LYS A 201 1.65 9.19 -31.32
C LYS A 201 3.10 8.71 -31.30
N ALA A 202 4.02 9.51 -30.80
CA ALA A 202 5.42 9.09 -30.61
C ALA A 202 5.52 7.98 -29.58
N PHE A 203 4.79 8.09 -28.47
CA PHE A 203 4.73 7.08 -27.43
C PHE A 203 4.16 5.75 -27.94
N ILE A 204 3.12 5.79 -28.78
CA ILE A 204 2.54 4.58 -29.39
C ILE A 204 3.53 3.91 -30.37
N ARG A 205 4.35 4.68 -31.08
CA ARG A 205 5.43 4.11 -31.91
C ARG A 205 6.52 3.48 -31.05
N TYR A 206 6.89 4.14 -29.95
CA TYR A 206 7.82 3.61 -28.97
C TYR A 206 7.30 2.30 -28.35
N SER A 207 6.02 2.25 -27.98
CA SER A 207 5.39 1.03 -27.46
C SER A 207 5.22 -0.05 -28.52
N GLY A 208 5.01 0.30 -29.80
CA GLY A 208 4.90 -0.65 -30.91
C GLY A 208 6.22 -1.28 -31.38
N GLY A 209 7.37 -0.68 -31.04
CA GLY A 209 8.70 -1.29 -31.23
C GLY A 209 9.04 -2.35 -30.17
N ILE A 210 8.28 -2.38 -29.09
CA ILE A 210 8.35 -3.36 -28.01
C ILE A 210 7.11 -4.23 -28.20
N GLY A 211 7.25 -5.39 -28.86
CA GLY A 211 6.13 -6.22 -29.30
C GLY A 211 4.97 -6.27 -28.29
N LEU A 212 3.76 -5.97 -28.77
CA LEU A 212 2.49 -5.92 -28.03
C LEU A 212 2.31 -7.11 -27.07
N ARG A 213 2.90 -7.03 -25.88
CA ARG A 213 2.35 -7.61 -24.68
C ARG A 213 1.70 -6.45 -23.95
N LEU A 214 0.39 -6.37 -24.07
CA LEU A 214 -0.45 -5.65 -23.13
C LEU A 214 -0.32 -6.36 -21.76
N PRO A 215 0.27 -5.77 -20.72
CA PRO A 215 -0.23 -5.98 -19.38
C PRO A 215 -1.49 -5.11 -19.19
N PRO A 216 -2.56 -5.65 -18.59
CA PRO A 216 -3.79 -4.90 -18.39
C PRO A 216 -3.64 -3.65 -17.48
N PRO A 217 -4.63 -2.74 -17.47
CA PRO A 217 -4.55 -1.41 -16.86
C PRO A 217 -4.53 -1.40 -15.32
N LEU A 218 -4.11 -0.26 -14.78
CA LEU A 218 -3.72 -0.04 -13.38
C LEU A 218 -4.76 -0.36 -12.30
N LEU A 219 -4.33 -1.25 -11.40
CA LEU A 219 -4.61 -1.38 -9.97
C LEU A 219 -6.03 -1.02 -9.52
N SER A 220 -7.00 -1.76 -10.08
CA SER A 220 -8.10 -2.25 -9.23
C SER A 220 -7.59 -3.43 -8.42
N SER A 221 -8.19 -3.67 -7.27
CA SER A 221 -7.86 -4.80 -6.40
C SER A 221 -7.79 -6.15 -7.12
N HIS A 222 -8.52 -6.31 -8.23
CA HIS A 222 -8.56 -7.52 -9.06
C HIS A 222 -7.26 -7.86 -9.82
N TYR A 223 -6.23 -7.01 -9.82
CA TYR A 223 -5.02 -7.24 -10.63
C TYR A 223 -3.98 -8.17 -9.99
N LEU A 224 -3.91 -8.24 -8.66
CA LEU A 224 -2.88 -9.04 -7.97
C LEU A 224 -2.96 -10.53 -8.34
N ARG A 225 -4.17 -11.06 -8.53
CA ARG A 225 -4.38 -12.43 -9.00
C ARG A 225 -3.81 -12.65 -10.41
N ALA A 226 -4.06 -11.72 -11.32
CA ALA A 226 -3.59 -11.80 -12.70
C ALA A 226 -2.06 -11.65 -12.80
N GLU A 227 -1.47 -10.73 -12.01
CA GLU A 227 -0.02 -10.57 -11.88
C GLU A 227 0.63 -11.84 -11.34
N MET A 228 0.12 -12.36 -10.22
CA MET A 228 0.59 -13.62 -9.65
C MET A 228 0.50 -14.78 -10.64
N ALA A 229 -0.59 -14.87 -11.40
CA ALA A 229 -0.76 -15.90 -12.40
C ALA A 229 0.24 -15.75 -13.56
N ALA A 230 0.46 -14.52 -14.05
CA ALA A 230 1.39 -14.24 -15.14
C ALA A 230 2.85 -14.52 -14.74
N GLU A 231 3.28 -14.08 -13.55
CA GLU A 231 4.62 -14.36 -13.02
C GLU A 231 4.83 -15.86 -12.79
N ALA A 232 3.83 -16.55 -12.23
CA ALA A 232 3.84 -17.99 -12.06
C ALA A 232 4.00 -18.73 -13.42
N LEU A 233 3.24 -18.33 -14.44
CA LEU A 233 3.30 -18.93 -15.78
C LEU A 233 4.63 -18.67 -16.50
N ALA A 234 5.35 -17.59 -16.14
CA ALA A 234 6.69 -17.31 -16.67
C ALA A 234 7.78 -18.22 -16.09
N MET A 235 7.49 -18.98 -15.03
CA MET A 235 8.43 -19.91 -14.41
C MET A 235 8.46 -21.25 -15.15
N GLU A 236 9.67 -21.76 -15.40
CA GLU A 236 9.89 -23.02 -16.11
C GLU A 236 9.54 -24.24 -15.26
N SER A 237 9.86 -24.21 -13.95
CA SER A 237 9.60 -25.30 -13.01
C SER A 237 8.24 -25.18 -12.34
N LEU A 238 7.50 -26.29 -12.26
CA LEU A 238 6.23 -26.36 -11.51
C LEU A 238 6.46 -26.22 -9.99
N ASP A 239 7.59 -26.67 -9.47
CA ASP A 239 7.91 -26.55 -8.05
C ASP A 239 8.22 -25.10 -7.66
N ASP A 240 8.93 -24.37 -8.53
CA ASP A 240 9.20 -22.93 -8.34
C ASP A 240 7.91 -22.12 -8.42
N ARG A 241 7.04 -22.48 -9.38
CA ARG A 241 5.72 -21.88 -9.54
C ARG A 241 4.86 -22.03 -8.30
N GLY A 242 4.79 -23.25 -7.76
CA GLY A 242 4.07 -23.54 -6.52
C GLY A 242 4.64 -22.78 -5.33
N SER A 243 5.98 -22.77 -5.20
CA SER A 243 6.69 -22.07 -4.13
C SER A 243 6.48 -20.56 -4.18
N TYR A 244 6.55 -19.96 -5.36
CA TYR A 244 6.27 -18.55 -5.60
C TYR A 244 4.85 -18.17 -5.20
N LEU A 245 3.84 -18.92 -5.65
CA LEU A 245 2.44 -18.61 -5.33
C LEU A 245 2.15 -18.74 -3.84
N LEU A 246 2.67 -19.79 -3.19
CA LEU A 246 2.52 -19.97 -1.74
C LEU A 246 3.12 -18.79 -0.98
N ASP A 247 4.37 -18.46 -1.28
CA ASP A 247 5.08 -17.37 -0.64
C ASP A 247 4.41 -16.01 -0.87
N ARG A 248 3.94 -15.76 -2.10
CA ARG A 248 3.21 -14.53 -2.42
C ARG A 248 1.89 -14.45 -1.66
N LEU A 249 1.11 -15.52 -1.60
CA LEU A 249 -0.11 -15.59 -0.80
C LEU A 249 0.16 -15.43 0.70
N TYR A 250 1.19 -16.04 1.24
CA TYR A 250 1.58 -15.87 2.64
C TYR A 250 2.00 -14.44 2.96
N SER A 251 2.74 -13.78 2.06
CA SER A 251 3.09 -12.37 2.23
C SER A 251 1.85 -11.45 2.26
N ILE A 252 0.83 -11.74 1.45
CA ILE A 252 -0.45 -11.04 1.45
C ILE A 252 -1.18 -11.25 2.78
N LEU A 253 -1.19 -12.48 3.31
CA LEU A 253 -1.79 -12.76 4.61
C LEU A 253 -1.10 -12.01 5.75
N LEU A 254 0.24 -11.99 5.77
CA LEU A 254 1.01 -11.25 6.76
C LEU A 254 0.71 -9.75 6.72
N ARG A 255 0.60 -9.19 5.52
CA ARG A 255 0.21 -7.80 5.34
C ARG A 255 -1.20 -7.52 5.88
N ILE A 256 -2.19 -8.34 5.53
CA ILE A 256 -3.56 -8.18 6.03
C ILE A 256 -3.60 -8.31 7.56
N PHE A 257 -2.79 -9.20 8.14
CA PHE A 257 -2.66 -9.34 9.59
C PHE A 257 -2.02 -8.10 10.22
N HIS A 258 -1.03 -7.50 9.57
CA HIS A 258 -0.45 -6.23 9.99
C HIS A 258 -1.50 -5.11 9.98
N GLU A 259 -2.22 -4.92 8.88
CA GLU A 259 -3.29 -3.93 8.74
C GLU A 259 -4.46 -4.18 9.72
N ALA A 260 -4.66 -5.44 10.12
CA ALA A 260 -5.63 -5.82 11.13
C ALA A 260 -5.15 -5.60 12.57
N GLY A 261 -3.91 -5.19 12.79
CA GLY A 261 -3.30 -5.03 14.11
C GLY A 261 -2.98 -6.35 14.81
N ALA A 262 -2.94 -7.47 14.09
CA ALA A 262 -2.76 -8.80 14.67
C ALA A 262 -1.44 -8.93 15.43
N PHE A 263 -0.36 -8.33 14.92
CA PHE A 263 0.99 -8.44 15.51
C PHE A 263 1.15 -7.75 16.87
N SER A 264 0.14 -7.03 17.37
CA SER A 264 0.13 -6.64 18.78
C SER A 264 -0.19 -7.82 19.71
N ARG A 265 -0.72 -8.93 19.17
CA ARG A 265 -1.22 -10.11 19.91
C ARG A 265 -0.52 -11.41 19.52
N ILE A 266 0.14 -11.45 18.38
CA ILE A 266 0.87 -12.62 17.87
C ILE A 266 2.25 -12.20 17.35
N ALA A 267 3.20 -13.13 17.34
CA ALA A 267 4.49 -12.98 16.68
C ALA A 267 4.72 -14.18 15.75
N LEU A 268 5.23 -13.93 14.54
CA LEU A 268 5.62 -14.97 13.59
C LEU A 268 6.82 -15.77 14.13
N CYS A 269 6.82 -17.08 13.98
CA CYS A 269 7.92 -17.95 14.41
C CYS A 269 8.21 -19.05 13.38
N GLY A 270 9.25 -19.84 13.64
CA GLY A 270 9.63 -20.98 12.82
C GLY A 270 10.23 -20.60 11.46
N PRO A 271 10.20 -21.50 10.47
CA PRO A 271 10.84 -21.30 9.18
C PRO A 271 10.35 -20.07 8.42
N ALA A 272 9.07 -19.71 8.56
CA ALA A 272 8.51 -18.51 7.96
C ALA A 272 9.11 -17.23 8.54
N ALA A 273 9.39 -17.19 9.84
CA ALA A 273 10.08 -16.05 10.45
C ALA A 273 11.48 -15.89 9.87
N ALA A 274 12.24 -16.99 9.73
CA ALA A 274 13.56 -16.96 9.11
C ALA A 274 13.50 -16.53 7.63
N HIS A 275 12.55 -17.07 6.85
CA HIS A 275 12.36 -16.70 5.45
C HIS A 275 12.09 -15.20 5.27
N TYR A 276 11.16 -14.63 6.05
CA TYR A 276 10.82 -13.21 5.92
C TYR A 276 11.80 -12.26 6.62
N ALA A 277 12.61 -12.74 7.57
CA ALA A 277 13.65 -11.94 8.20
C ALA A 277 14.99 -11.94 7.44
N ALA A 278 15.37 -13.07 6.81
CA ALA A 278 16.67 -13.26 6.17
C ALA A 278 16.62 -13.45 4.65
N GLN A 279 15.43 -13.39 4.03
CA GLN A 279 15.21 -13.60 2.59
C GLN A 279 15.81 -14.91 2.06
N THR A 280 15.81 -15.98 2.87
CA THR A 280 16.33 -17.28 2.45
C THR A 280 15.52 -17.86 1.30
N PRO A 281 16.16 -18.50 0.29
CA PRO A 281 15.46 -19.16 -0.82
C PRO A 281 14.50 -20.25 -0.34
N GLY A 282 13.38 -20.40 -1.03
CA GLY A 282 12.31 -21.35 -0.67
C GLY A 282 11.22 -20.70 0.17
N GLY A 283 10.00 -20.69 -0.36
CA GLY A 283 8.82 -20.13 0.32
C GLY A 283 8.41 -20.94 1.56
N PRO A 284 7.76 -20.32 2.56
CA PRO A 284 7.34 -21.04 3.75
C PRO A 284 6.20 -22.02 3.46
N SER A 285 6.21 -23.19 4.11
CA SER A 285 5.14 -24.19 4.01
C SER A 285 3.92 -23.87 4.89
N SER A 286 4.12 -23.09 5.95
CA SER A 286 3.09 -22.63 6.89
C SER A 286 3.51 -21.34 7.58
N LEU A 287 2.54 -20.54 8.05
CA LEU A 287 2.81 -19.45 8.98
C LEU A 287 2.50 -19.91 10.40
N ASP A 288 3.54 -19.93 11.22
CA ASP A 288 3.45 -20.32 12.62
C ASP A 288 3.56 -19.08 13.49
N PHE A 289 2.69 -18.97 14.49
CA PHE A 289 2.62 -17.81 15.36
C PHE A 289 2.62 -18.22 16.83
N VAL A 290 3.37 -17.48 17.66
CA VAL A 290 3.23 -17.52 19.11
C VAL A 290 2.24 -16.44 19.54
N ARG A 291 1.32 -16.79 20.45
CA ARG A 291 0.41 -15.83 21.07
C ARG A 291 1.14 -15.04 22.16
N LEU A 292 1.08 -13.71 22.08
CA LEU A 292 1.73 -12.80 23.03
C LEU A 292 0.78 -12.39 24.17
N GLU A 293 -0.48 -12.09 23.83
CA GLU A 293 -1.49 -11.65 24.80
C GLU A 293 -2.83 -12.34 24.50
N THR A 294 -3.58 -12.68 25.55
CA THR A 294 -4.91 -13.31 25.42
C THR A 294 -6.03 -12.28 25.20
N LYS A 295 -5.91 -11.09 25.79
CA LYS A 295 -6.87 -9.99 25.57
C LYS A 295 -6.80 -9.54 24.11
N GLY A 296 -7.92 -9.41 23.41
CA GLY A 296 -7.95 -8.97 22.01
C GLY A 296 -7.39 -9.96 20.97
N TYR A 297 -7.01 -11.18 21.37
CA TYR A 297 -6.68 -12.25 20.45
C TYR A 297 -7.96 -12.76 19.78
N SER A 298 -8.16 -12.38 18.51
CA SER A 298 -9.37 -12.71 17.74
C SER A 298 -9.00 -13.13 16.31
N PRO A 299 -8.42 -14.34 16.14
CA PRO A 299 -7.99 -14.83 14.83
C PRO A 299 -9.15 -14.93 13.84
N GLU A 300 -10.38 -15.23 14.30
CA GLU A 300 -11.54 -15.24 13.42
C GLU A 300 -11.82 -13.87 12.78
N GLN A 301 -11.61 -12.77 13.50
CA GLN A 301 -11.77 -11.41 12.96
C GLN A 301 -10.69 -11.08 11.91
N TRP A 302 -9.45 -11.51 12.13
CA TRP A 302 -8.37 -11.33 11.16
C TRP A 302 -8.63 -12.16 9.91
N LEU A 303 -9.11 -13.40 10.06
CA LEU A 303 -9.49 -14.25 8.94
C LEU A 303 -10.71 -13.69 8.19
N PHE A 304 -11.69 -13.11 8.88
CA PHE A 304 -12.79 -12.41 8.23
C PHE A 304 -12.31 -11.24 7.36
N LYS A 305 -11.34 -10.46 7.84
CA LYS A 305 -10.68 -9.42 7.04
C LYS A 305 -9.94 -10.02 5.84
N VAL A 306 -9.19 -11.11 6.02
CA VAL A 306 -8.54 -11.84 4.93
C VAL A 306 -9.54 -12.22 3.84
N LYS A 307 -10.68 -12.83 4.21
CA LYS A 307 -11.73 -13.18 3.23
C LYS A 307 -12.19 -11.97 2.43
N LYS A 308 -12.46 -10.84 3.10
CA LYS A 308 -12.92 -9.60 2.44
C LYS A 308 -11.85 -9.02 1.51
N TYR A 309 -10.59 -9.00 1.94
CA TYR A 309 -9.48 -8.46 1.15
C TYR A 309 -9.15 -9.35 -0.05
N LEU A 310 -9.12 -10.68 0.13
CA LEU A 310 -8.92 -11.62 -0.98
C LEU A 310 -10.08 -11.55 -1.99
N ALA A 311 -11.33 -11.46 -1.53
CA ALA A 311 -12.48 -11.29 -2.42
C ALA A 311 -12.42 -9.97 -3.21
N PHE A 312 -12.02 -8.87 -2.54
CA PHE A 312 -11.74 -7.60 -3.21
C PHE A 312 -10.63 -7.77 -4.25
N MET A 313 -9.64 -8.63 -3.99
CA MET A 313 -8.57 -8.96 -4.93
C MET A 313 -8.96 -9.92 -6.07
N GLY A 314 -10.23 -10.31 -6.18
CA GLY A 314 -10.68 -11.33 -7.13
C GLY A 314 -10.21 -12.75 -6.78
N ILE A 315 -9.70 -12.96 -5.57
CA ILE A 315 -9.24 -14.27 -5.08
C ILE A 315 -10.37 -14.91 -4.29
N GLU A 316 -10.97 -15.96 -4.85
CA GLU A 316 -11.98 -16.75 -4.13
C GLU A 316 -11.30 -17.63 -3.08
N ALA A 317 -11.62 -17.38 -1.81
CA ALA A 317 -11.05 -18.12 -0.70
C ALA A 317 -12.12 -18.64 0.27
N ARG A 318 -11.94 -19.89 0.71
CA ARG A 318 -12.69 -20.48 1.84
C ARG A 318 -11.76 -20.66 3.02
N MET A 319 -12.32 -20.51 4.22
CA MET A 319 -11.53 -20.51 5.45
C MET A 319 -12.13 -21.48 6.45
N ALA A 320 -11.27 -22.22 7.13
CA ALA A 320 -11.64 -23.04 8.27
C ALA A 320 -10.73 -22.67 9.44
N PHE A 321 -11.29 -22.60 10.64
CA PHE A 321 -10.54 -22.31 11.85
C PHE A 321 -10.97 -23.26 12.96
N SER A 322 -9.99 -23.79 13.69
CA SER A 322 -10.22 -24.70 14.82
C SER A 322 -9.40 -24.22 16.02
N LYS A 323 -10.03 -24.26 17.20
CA LYS A 323 -9.40 -23.97 18.49
C LYS A 323 -9.37 -25.26 19.29
N LYS A 324 -8.19 -25.85 19.50
CA LYS A 324 -8.02 -27.08 20.29
C LYS A 324 -6.96 -26.87 21.37
N GLY A 325 -7.43 -26.52 22.57
CA GLY A 325 -6.54 -26.32 23.73
C GLY A 325 -5.53 -25.20 23.50
N ALA A 326 -4.24 -25.52 23.61
CA ALA A 326 -3.14 -24.57 23.43
C ALA A 326 -2.83 -24.25 21.96
N GLU A 327 -3.36 -25.03 21.01
CA GLU A 327 -3.11 -24.89 19.58
C GLU A 327 -4.37 -24.47 18.83
N HIS A 328 -4.26 -23.41 18.05
CA HIS A 328 -5.29 -23.04 17.09
C HIS A 328 -4.76 -23.15 15.68
N SER A 329 -5.58 -23.64 14.75
CA SER A 329 -5.19 -23.88 13.36
C SER A 329 -6.16 -23.20 12.41
N GLY A 330 -5.62 -22.49 11.41
CA GLY A 330 -6.37 -21.92 10.31
C GLY A 330 -5.97 -22.54 8.97
N LEU A 331 -6.95 -22.77 8.12
CA LEU A 331 -6.74 -23.13 6.72
C LEU A 331 -7.39 -22.07 5.84
N VAL A 332 -6.64 -21.57 4.86
CA VAL A 332 -7.16 -20.69 3.80
C VAL A 332 -6.99 -21.42 2.48
N LYS A 333 -8.11 -21.81 1.87
CA LYS A 333 -8.16 -22.51 0.59
C LYS A 333 -8.46 -21.51 -0.51
N VAL A 334 -7.51 -21.29 -1.41
CA VAL A 334 -7.62 -20.36 -2.55
C VAL A 334 -7.92 -21.14 -3.82
N TYR A 335 -9.03 -20.83 -4.49
CA TYR A 335 -9.54 -21.59 -5.64
C TYR A 335 -9.23 -20.92 -7.00
N GLY A 336 -9.16 -21.75 -8.05
CA GLY A 336 -8.94 -21.34 -9.45
C GLY A 336 -7.50 -20.96 -9.79
N LEU A 337 -6.73 -20.40 -8.84
CA LEU A 337 -5.36 -19.94 -9.10
C LEU A 337 -4.40 -21.08 -9.45
N ALA A 338 -4.58 -22.27 -8.87
CA ALA A 338 -3.80 -23.46 -9.23
C ALA A 338 -4.05 -23.90 -10.68
N ALA A 339 -5.30 -23.83 -11.14
CA ALA A 339 -5.66 -24.18 -12.51
C ALA A 339 -5.19 -23.13 -13.52
N GLU A 340 -5.37 -21.84 -13.20
CA GLU A 340 -4.91 -20.71 -14.01
C GLU A 340 -3.40 -20.73 -14.26
N THR A 341 -2.64 -21.30 -13.32
CA THR A 341 -1.18 -21.37 -13.37
C THR A 341 -0.67 -22.74 -13.79
N GLY A 342 -1.54 -23.67 -14.21
CA GLY A 342 -1.13 -25.00 -14.66
C GLY A 342 -0.53 -25.90 -13.57
N LEU A 343 -0.72 -25.58 -12.28
CA LEU A 343 -0.36 -26.44 -11.15
C LEU A 343 -1.40 -27.54 -10.89
N SER A 344 -2.64 -27.35 -11.35
CA SER A 344 -3.68 -28.38 -11.35
C SER A 344 -4.48 -28.34 -12.66
N ALA A 345 -5.01 -29.49 -13.07
CA ALA A 345 -5.96 -29.58 -14.18
C ALA A 345 -7.39 -29.19 -13.80
N SER A 346 -7.72 -29.13 -12.51
CA SER A 346 -9.07 -28.90 -11.99
C SER A 346 -9.20 -27.51 -11.35
N PRO A 347 -10.14 -26.65 -11.80
CA PRO A 347 -10.44 -25.38 -11.15
C PRO A 347 -10.90 -25.52 -9.69
N GLY A 348 -11.37 -26.70 -9.30
CA GLY A 348 -11.81 -27.02 -7.94
C GLY A 348 -10.67 -27.28 -6.95
N ASP A 349 -9.44 -27.48 -7.44
CA ASP A 349 -8.29 -27.70 -6.58
C ASP A 349 -7.79 -26.38 -6.00
N ALA A 350 -7.60 -26.37 -4.68
CA ALA A 350 -7.22 -25.18 -3.96
C ALA A 350 -5.76 -25.18 -3.56
N ILE A 351 -5.12 -24.00 -3.64
CA ILE A 351 -3.87 -23.74 -2.94
C ILE A 351 -4.22 -23.58 -1.45
N VAL A 352 -3.62 -24.39 -0.59
CA VAL A 352 -3.94 -24.44 0.84
C VAL A 352 -2.86 -23.75 1.66
N LEU A 353 -3.20 -22.61 2.25
CA LEU A 353 -2.36 -21.88 3.18
C LEU A 353 -2.67 -22.35 4.60
N ARG A 354 -1.62 -22.67 5.35
CA ARG A 354 -1.70 -23.22 6.71
C ARG A 354 -1.23 -22.19 7.72
N LEU A 355 -2.05 -21.95 8.73
CA LEU A 355 -1.78 -21.04 9.84
C LEU A 355 -1.83 -21.81 11.15
N ARG A 356 -0.81 -21.67 12.00
CA ARG A 356 -0.79 -22.26 13.34
C ARG A 356 -0.56 -21.18 14.39
N PHE A 357 -1.28 -21.25 15.49
CA PHE A 357 -1.17 -20.32 16.62
C PHE A 357 -1.01 -21.11 17.91
N SER A 358 0.16 -21.00 18.54
CA SER A 358 0.53 -21.73 19.74
C SER A 358 0.42 -20.84 20.99
N ALA A 359 0.18 -21.45 22.16
CA ALA A 359 0.28 -20.74 23.43
C ALA A 359 1.73 -20.26 23.68
N PRO A 360 1.93 -19.22 24.50
CA PRO A 360 3.26 -18.94 25.03
C PRO A 360 3.79 -20.20 25.74
N GLY A 361 4.95 -20.70 25.32
CA GLY A 361 5.62 -21.86 25.94
C GLY A 361 5.26 -23.25 25.39
N SER A 362 4.46 -23.36 24.31
CA SER A 362 4.08 -24.67 23.72
C SER A 362 4.74 -24.96 22.36
N GLY A 363 5.80 -24.24 21.99
CA GLY A 363 6.60 -24.49 20.79
C GLY A 363 7.98 -25.01 21.15
N GLN A 364 8.56 -25.88 20.31
CA GLN A 364 9.87 -26.52 20.45
C GLN A 364 11.05 -25.52 20.57
N ALA A 365 11.14 -24.85 21.71
CA ALA A 365 12.31 -24.12 22.18
C ALA A 365 12.36 -24.35 23.70
N GLU A 366 12.61 -25.59 24.08
CA GLU A 366 13.15 -25.91 25.40
C GLU A 366 14.67 -25.72 25.31
N SER A 367 15.15 -24.59 25.84
CA SER A 367 16.36 -24.58 26.64
C SER A 367 16.03 -23.82 27.93
N GLU A 368 16.36 -24.44 29.05
CA GLU A 368 15.96 -24.01 30.39
C GLU A 368 16.52 -22.62 30.73
N GLY A 369 15.66 -21.74 31.23
CA GLY A 369 16.09 -20.62 32.07
C GLY A 369 16.23 -19.24 31.42
N SER A 370 15.21 -18.72 30.74
CA SER A 370 14.87 -17.29 30.87
C SER A 370 13.44 -17.01 30.40
N THR A 371 12.67 -16.28 31.20
CA THR A 371 11.35 -15.76 30.81
C THR A 371 11.55 -14.57 29.88
N GLY A 372 11.67 -14.83 28.58
CA GLY A 372 11.70 -13.77 27.58
C GLY A 372 11.90 -14.29 26.16
N PHE A 373 10.83 -14.39 25.37
CA PHE A 373 11.01 -14.48 23.91
C PHE A 373 11.73 -13.22 23.44
N SER A 374 12.88 -13.35 22.75
CA SER A 374 13.49 -12.22 22.03
C SER A 374 12.62 -11.91 20.81
N ILE A 375 11.67 -10.98 20.99
CA ILE A 375 10.76 -10.53 19.94
C ILE A 375 11.42 -9.36 19.23
N ALA A 376 11.69 -9.54 17.94
CA ALA A 376 12.17 -8.47 17.07
C ALA A 376 11.04 -7.96 16.15
N SER A 377 11.24 -6.77 15.60
CA SER A 377 10.41 -6.23 14.53
C SER A 377 11.25 -6.10 13.27
N ALA A 378 10.78 -6.65 12.16
CA ALA A 378 11.38 -6.45 10.84
C ALA A 378 10.45 -5.60 9.98
N GLN A 379 11.04 -4.68 9.21
CA GLN A 379 10.35 -4.09 8.06
C GLN A 379 10.39 -5.13 6.93
N MET A 380 9.27 -5.37 6.30
CA MET A 380 9.14 -6.28 5.17
C MET A 380 8.74 -5.46 3.95
N GLU A 381 9.52 -5.53 2.86
CA GLU A 381 9.22 -4.85 1.58
C GLU A 381 8.84 -5.90 0.52
N ARG A 382 7.58 -5.91 0.07
CA ARG A 382 7.12 -6.76 -1.03
C ARG A 382 6.01 -6.12 -1.83
N GLY A 383 6.14 -6.11 -3.15
CA GLY A 383 5.19 -5.42 -4.04
C GLY A 383 5.22 -3.90 -3.91
N GLY A 384 6.40 -3.33 -3.61
CA GLY A 384 6.62 -1.88 -3.54
C GLY A 384 6.22 -1.18 -2.23
N GLU A 385 5.74 -1.92 -1.22
CA GLU A 385 5.29 -1.36 0.05
C GLU A 385 5.98 -2.02 1.25
N ARG A 386 6.32 -1.21 2.26
CA ARG A 386 6.98 -1.62 3.52
C ARG A 386 5.98 -1.75 4.65
N PHE A 387 5.99 -2.88 5.37
CA PHE A 387 5.18 -3.08 6.56
C PHE A 387 5.95 -3.83 7.66
N ALA A 388 5.65 -3.53 8.93
CA ALA A 388 6.38 -4.09 10.05
C ALA A 388 5.73 -5.36 10.62
N ILE A 389 6.46 -6.46 10.67
CA ILE A 389 5.99 -7.70 11.33
C ILE A 389 6.80 -7.96 12.60
N ARG A 390 6.13 -8.49 13.64
CA ARG A 390 6.83 -9.02 14.83
C ARG A 390 7.15 -10.49 14.62
N TYR A 391 8.37 -10.88 14.94
CA TYR A 391 8.82 -12.26 14.85
C TYR A 391 9.70 -12.65 16.03
N VAL A 392 9.78 -13.95 16.31
CA VAL A 392 10.68 -14.52 17.32
C VAL A 392 12.05 -14.72 16.68
N GLN A 393 13.10 -14.16 17.27
CA GLN A 393 14.48 -14.42 16.82
C GLN A 393 14.85 -15.88 17.08
N PRO A 394 15.40 -16.61 16.11
CA PRO A 394 16.01 -17.91 16.39
C PRO A 394 17.23 -17.70 17.29
N GLU A 395 17.37 -18.49 18.35
CA GLU A 395 18.61 -18.54 19.15
C GLU A 395 19.76 -19.01 18.25
N VAL A 396 20.55 -18.08 17.76
CA VAL A 396 21.81 -18.35 17.07
C VAL A 396 22.87 -17.44 17.68
N ASP A 397 23.94 -18.07 18.15
CA ASP A 397 25.14 -17.52 18.77
C ASP A 397 25.41 -16.04 18.49
N ASN A 398 25.43 -15.28 19.59
CA ASN A 398 26.19 -14.08 19.91
C ASN A 398 27.12 -13.48 18.83
N ARG A 399 26.58 -13.14 17.66
CA ARG A 399 27.17 -12.21 16.70
C ARG A 399 26.10 -11.25 16.26
N SER A 400 26.05 -10.15 17.00
CA SER A 400 25.40 -8.91 16.64
C SER A 400 25.81 -8.47 15.23
N GLN A 401 24.96 -8.80 14.25
CA GLN A 401 24.81 -8.01 13.04
C GLN A 401 23.38 -7.51 12.97
N ALA A 402 23.24 -6.21 13.23
CA ALA A 402 22.04 -5.46 12.88
C ALA A 402 21.87 -5.54 11.36
N VAL A 403 20.89 -6.32 10.91
CA VAL A 403 20.47 -6.28 9.52
C VAL A 403 19.41 -5.19 9.41
N ASN A 404 19.80 -4.09 8.79
CA ASN A 404 18.88 -3.09 8.27
C ASN A 404 17.97 -3.76 7.24
N ILE A 405 16.65 -3.62 7.41
CA ILE A 405 15.63 -3.87 6.37
C ILE A 405 14.79 -2.60 6.23
#